data_AF-A0A6J4G2X4-F1
#
_entry.id   AF-A0A6J4G2X4-F1
#
_cell.length_a   1.000
_cell.length_b   1.000
_cell.length_c   1.000
_cell.angle_alpha   90.00
_cell.angle_beta   90.00
_cell.angle_gamma   90.00
#
_symmetry.space_group_name_H-M   'P 1'
#
loop_
_entity.id
_entity.type
_entity.pdbx_description
1 polymer ?
#
loop_
_entity_poly.entity_id
_entity_poly.type
_entity_poly.pdbx_seq_one_letter_code
_entity_poly.pdbx_strand_id
1 'polypeptide(L)'
;MIRLCAPLAAPLAAVLLLSSCAFVGREGIETEVANVGDFNLFMNLEVLSVINTRKTMGDHVATWITGKDCSTVRAQREGVWCVDWPAPPSPPAQVYCYASIAKPSCYSQPYNEGNDRLIGFVPAAIPVR
;
A
#
# COMPACT_ATOMS: atom_id res chain seq x y z
N MET A 1 32.79 -30.55 -20.46
CA MET A 1 31.91 -31.70 -20.17
C MET A 1 32.66 -32.63 -19.21
N ILE A 2 32.34 -32.62 -17.92
CA ILE A 2 32.85 -33.61 -16.96
C ILE A 2 31.65 -34.10 -16.16
N ARG A 3 31.16 -35.29 -16.50
CA ARG A 3 30.17 -36.04 -15.73
C ARG A 3 30.92 -36.90 -14.72
N LEU A 4 30.68 -36.71 -13.43
CA LEU A 4 30.99 -37.71 -12.40
C LEU A 4 29.69 -37.99 -11.61
N CYS A 5 29.22 -39.23 -11.73
CA CYS A 5 28.20 -39.92 -10.93
C CYS A 5 28.94 -41.17 -10.43
N ALA A 6 28.90 -41.68 -9.20
CA ALA A 6 28.18 -41.45 -7.94
C ALA A 6 29.09 -42.08 -6.81
N PRO A 7 28.67 -42.15 -5.53
CA PRO A 7 28.14 -43.45 -5.11
C PRO A 7 27.02 -43.42 -4.05
N LEU A 8 26.30 -44.54 -4.04
CA LEU A 8 25.30 -45.04 -3.11
C LEU A 8 25.43 -44.57 -1.64
N ALA A 9 24.40 -43.90 -1.11
CA ALA A 9 23.79 -44.16 0.21
C ALA A 9 22.64 -43.15 0.49
N ALA A 10 21.56 -43.64 1.12
CA ALA A 10 20.41 -42.91 1.71
C ALA A 10 19.22 -42.55 0.78
N PRO A 11 18.11 -43.31 0.80
CA PRO A 11 16.92 -43.05 -0.02
C PRO A 11 16.00 -41.93 0.50
N LEU A 12 16.27 -41.33 1.67
CA LEU A 12 15.42 -40.28 2.27
C LEU A 12 15.94 -38.85 2.04
N ALA A 13 17.21 -38.66 1.71
CA ALA A 13 17.77 -37.34 1.40
C ALA A 13 17.60 -36.94 -0.08
N ALA A 14 17.32 -37.90 -0.97
CA ALA A 14 17.16 -37.65 -2.40
C ALA A 14 15.88 -36.87 -2.76
N VAL A 15 14.83 -36.95 -1.92
CA VAL A 15 13.58 -36.20 -2.17
C VAL A 15 13.74 -34.71 -1.82
N LEU A 16 14.58 -34.37 -0.83
CA LEU A 16 14.83 -32.98 -0.43
C LEU A 16 15.88 -32.27 -1.29
N LEU A 17 16.71 -33.00 -2.04
CA LEU A 17 17.74 -32.42 -2.91
C LEU A 17 17.30 -32.28 -4.38
N LEU A 18 16.16 -32.87 -4.78
CA LEU A 18 15.55 -32.61 -6.09
C LEU A 18 14.69 -31.33 -6.12
N SER A 19 14.47 -30.66 -4.98
CA SER A 19 13.58 -29.48 -4.89
C SER A 19 14.30 -28.14 -4.74
N SER A 20 15.63 -28.07 -4.78
CA SER A 20 16.38 -26.84 -4.45
C SER A 20 17.42 -26.39 -5.50
N CYS A 21 17.34 -26.87 -6.75
CA CYS A 21 18.08 -26.28 -7.87
C CYS A 21 17.25 -25.31 -8.74
N ALA A 22 16.01 -25.01 -8.34
CA ALA A 22 15.29 -23.86 -8.84
C ALA A 22 15.03 -22.93 -7.65
N PHE A 23 15.19 -21.62 -7.86
CA PHE A 23 15.05 -20.52 -6.88
C PHE A 23 16.33 -20.08 -6.15
N VAL A 24 17.09 -19.26 -6.87
CA VAL A 24 17.52 -17.88 -6.56
C VAL A 24 18.92 -17.68 -7.14
N GLY A 25 18.97 -17.46 -8.46
CA GLY A 25 20.14 -16.95 -9.16
C GLY A 25 19.80 -15.58 -9.75
N ARG A 26 20.79 -14.66 -9.81
CA ARG A 26 20.67 -13.33 -10.44
C ARG A 26 20.26 -13.36 -11.92
N GLU A 27 20.26 -14.54 -12.54
CA GLU A 27 19.81 -14.77 -13.92
C GLU A 27 18.30 -15.01 -14.04
N GLY A 28 17.57 -15.23 -12.94
CA GLY A 28 16.12 -15.46 -12.97
C GLY A 28 15.27 -14.20 -13.11
N ILE A 29 15.83 -13.01 -12.85
CA ILE A 29 15.11 -11.74 -12.98
C ILE A 29 15.24 -11.19 -14.42
N GLU A 30 16.34 -11.46 -15.11
CA GLU A 30 16.55 -10.93 -16.47
C GLU A 30 15.72 -11.67 -17.53
N THR A 31 15.35 -12.93 -17.31
CA THR A 31 14.55 -13.71 -18.26
C THR A 31 13.05 -13.44 -18.15
N GLU A 32 12.54 -12.98 -17.01
CA GLU A 32 11.12 -12.64 -16.86
C GLU A 32 10.77 -11.31 -17.54
N VAL A 33 11.64 -10.30 -17.48
CA VAL A 33 11.38 -8.98 -18.12
C VAL A 33 11.52 -9.04 -19.65
N ALA A 34 12.21 -10.04 -20.20
CA ALA A 34 12.41 -10.20 -21.63
C ALA A 34 11.14 -10.65 -22.39
N ASN A 35 10.06 -11.06 -21.69
CA ASN A 35 8.84 -11.53 -22.32
C ASN A 35 7.59 -10.87 -21.72
N VAL A 36 7.29 -9.66 -22.18
CA VAL A 36 6.07 -8.88 -21.86
C VAL A 36 4.76 -9.62 -22.19
N GLY A 37 4.83 -10.79 -22.85
CA GLY A 37 3.68 -11.67 -23.14
C GLY A 37 3.66 -12.98 -22.35
N ASP A 38 4.59 -13.24 -21.42
CA ASP A 38 4.56 -14.47 -20.62
C ASP A 38 3.40 -14.43 -19.62
N PHE A 39 2.45 -15.34 -19.83
CA PHE A 39 1.30 -15.53 -18.95
C PHE A 39 1.73 -15.87 -17.51
N ASN A 40 2.87 -16.56 -17.32
CA ASN A 40 3.35 -16.90 -15.98
C ASN A 40 3.76 -15.65 -15.21
N LEU A 41 4.52 -14.74 -15.83
CA LEU A 41 4.89 -13.47 -15.20
C LEU A 41 3.64 -12.66 -14.84
N PHE A 42 2.69 -12.56 -15.78
CA PHE A 42 1.43 -11.86 -15.53
C PHE A 42 0.68 -12.43 -14.31
N MET A 43 0.53 -13.76 -14.24
CA MET A 43 -0.13 -14.40 -13.11
C MET A 43 0.60 -14.19 -11.78
N ASN A 44 1.94 -14.20 -11.78
CA ASN A 44 2.72 -13.90 -10.57
C ASN A 44 2.51 -12.46 -10.10
N LEU A 45 2.52 -11.48 -11.02
CA LEU A 45 2.25 -10.08 -10.70
C LEU A 45 0.82 -9.86 -10.20
N GLU A 46 -0.15 -10.56 -10.78
CA GLU A 46 -1.54 -10.54 -10.30
C GLU A 46 -1.65 -11.02 -8.84
N VAL A 47 -1.04 -12.17 -8.53
CA VAL A 47 -1.03 -12.70 -7.15
C VAL A 47 -0.35 -11.73 -6.19
N LEU A 48 0.83 -11.20 -6.55
CA LEU A 48 1.57 -10.26 -5.72
C LEU A 48 0.78 -8.96 -5.48
N SER A 49 0.14 -8.43 -6.53
CA SER A 49 -0.68 -7.23 -6.44
C SER A 49 -1.87 -7.44 -5.52
N VAL A 50 -2.58 -8.56 -5.64
CA VAL A 50 -3.74 -8.87 -4.81
C VAL A 50 -3.34 -9.05 -3.34
N ILE A 51 -2.23 -9.74 -3.05
CA ILE A 51 -1.77 -9.94 -1.67
C ILE A 51 -1.38 -8.61 -1.03
N ASN A 52 -0.66 -7.76 -1.76
CA ASN A 52 -0.13 -6.52 -1.20
C ASN A 52 -1.17 -5.39 -1.14
N THR A 53 -2.03 -5.27 -2.16
CA THR A 53 -2.92 -4.12 -2.34
C THR A 53 -4.41 -4.46 -2.34
N ARG A 54 -4.76 -5.76 -2.36
CA ARG A 54 -6.14 -6.26 -2.57
C ARG A 54 -6.76 -5.83 -3.91
N LYS A 55 -5.91 -5.60 -4.92
CA LYS A 55 -6.29 -5.20 -6.28
C LYS A 55 -5.52 -6.04 -7.29
N THR A 56 -6.18 -6.43 -8.37
CA THR A 56 -5.54 -7.03 -9.54
C THR A 56 -4.77 -5.96 -10.34
N MET A 57 -3.92 -6.35 -11.30
CA MET A 57 -3.29 -5.37 -12.20
C MET A 57 -4.35 -4.65 -13.03
N GLY A 58 -5.39 -5.38 -13.46
CA GLY A 58 -6.56 -4.79 -14.11
C GLY A 58 -7.30 -3.77 -13.25
N ASP A 59 -7.44 -4.01 -11.95
CA ASP A 59 -8.08 -3.08 -11.02
C ASP A 59 -7.30 -1.75 -10.89
N HIS A 60 -5.96 -1.80 -10.95
CA HIS A 60 -5.12 -0.59 -10.93
C HIS A 60 -5.31 0.23 -12.21
N VAL A 61 -5.38 -0.42 -13.37
CA VAL A 61 -5.67 0.25 -14.64
C VAL A 61 -7.08 0.86 -14.63
N ALA A 62 -8.08 0.12 -14.15
CA ALA A 62 -9.45 0.62 -14.01
C ALA A 62 -9.53 1.80 -13.05
N THR A 63 -8.80 1.74 -11.92
CA THR A 63 -8.69 2.84 -10.97
C THR A 63 -8.12 4.10 -11.63
N TRP A 64 -7.08 3.95 -12.45
CA TRP A 64 -6.45 5.06 -13.16
C TRP A 64 -7.37 5.71 -14.20
N ILE A 65 -8.10 4.91 -14.97
CA ILE A 65 -9.00 5.39 -16.03
C ILE A 65 -10.26 6.05 -15.43
N THR A 66 -10.85 5.44 -14.40
CA THR A 66 -12.13 5.88 -13.84
C THR A 66 -11.99 6.97 -12.78
N GLY A 67 -10.80 7.11 -12.19
CA GLY A 67 -10.57 7.95 -11.01
C GLY A 67 -11.29 7.45 -9.76
N LYS A 68 -11.83 6.23 -9.77
CA LYS A 68 -12.55 5.59 -8.66
C LYS A 68 -11.70 4.47 -8.07
N ASP A 69 -11.94 4.11 -6.81
CA ASP A 69 -11.28 2.98 -6.17
C ASP A 69 -11.90 1.66 -6.67
N CYS A 70 -11.30 1.03 -7.68
CA CYS A 70 -11.76 -0.24 -8.23
C CYS A 70 -11.01 -1.44 -7.62
N SER A 71 -11.74 -2.51 -7.26
CA SER A 71 -11.17 -3.75 -6.71
C SER A 71 -12.07 -4.95 -6.98
N THR A 72 -11.53 -5.96 -7.66
CA THR A 72 -12.14 -7.27 -7.92
C THR A 72 -12.35 -8.04 -6.61
N VAL A 73 -11.41 -7.93 -5.66
CA VAL A 73 -11.55 -8.54 -4.33
C VAL A 73 -12.77 -7.98 -3.60
N ARG A 74 -13.00 -6.65 -3.71
CA ARG A 74 -14.19 -6.01 -3.17
C ARG A 74 -15.46 -6.44 -3.89
N ALA A 75 -15.42 -6.55 -5.22
CA ALA A 75 -16.56 -7.06 -5.99
C ALA A 75 -16.99 -8.47 -5.52
N GLN A 76 -16.03 -9.33 -5.19
CA GLN A 76 -16.33 -10.68 -4.68
C GLN A 76 -16.92 -10.69 -3.27
N ARG A 77 -16.57 -9.73 -2.41
CA ARG A 77 -17.01 -9.69 -1.00
C ARG A 77 -18.27 -8.86 -0.78
N GLU A 78 -18.35 -7.72 -1.47
CA GLU A 78 -19.36 -6.68 -1.24
C GLU A 78 -20.28 -6.49 -2.46
N GLY A 79 -20.01 -7.15 -3.60
CA GLY A 79 -20.82 -7.04 -4.82
C GLY A 79 -20.62 -5.74 -5.60
N VAL A 80 -19.71 -4.86 -5.17
CA VAL A 80 -19.43 -3.57 -5.81
C VAL A 80 -17.99 -3.51 -6.27
N TRP A 81 -17.76 -3.21 -7.55
CA TRP A 81 -16.43 -3.21 -8.13
C TRP A 81 -15.69 -1.87 -8.02
N CYS A 82 -16.34 -0.72 -8.22
CA CYS A 82 -15.74 0.61 -8.14
C CYS A 82 -16.52 1.52 -7.19
N VAL A 83 -15.82 2.27 -6.32
CA VAL A 83 -16.41 3.25 -5.39
C VAL A 83 -15.67 4.57 -5.48
N ASP A 84 -16.34 5.63 -5.06
CA ASP A 84 -15.69 6.92 -4.91
C ASP A 84 -14.63 6.87 -3.80
N TRP A 85 -13.53 7.59 -4.00
CA TRP A 85 -12.51 7.71 -2.97
C TRP A 85 -13.11 8.34 -1.71
N PRO A 86 -12.72 7.87 -0.51
CA PRO A 86 -13.15 8.49 0.72
C PRO A 86 -12.77 9.97 0.68
N ALA A 87 -13.71 10.81 1.13
CA ALA A 87 -13.45 12.24 1.24
C ALA A 87 -12.21 12.45 2.12
N PRO A 88 -11.35 13.43 1.79
CA PRO A 88 -10.26 13.82 2.68
C PRO A 88 -10.81 14.06 4.09
N PRO A 89 -10.08 13.69 5.15
CA PRO A 89 -10.50 14.01 6.50
C PRO A 89 -10.74 15.52 6.59
N SER A 90 -11.80 15.91 7.31
CA SER A 90 -12.10 17.33 7.53
C SER A 90 -10.83 18.03 8.05
N PRO A 91 -10.48 19.22 7.52
CA PRO A 91 -9.32 19.94 8.01
C PRO A 91 -9.46 20.11 9.52
N PRO A 92 -8.38 19.91 10.29
CA PRO A 92 -8.52 19.93 11.72
C PRO A 92 -8.89 21.36 12.14
N ALA A 93 -9.73 21.50 13.17
CA ALA A 93 -10.31 22.80 13.52
C ALA A 93 -9.21 23.79 13.91
N GLN A 94 -9.20 24.97 13.28
CA GLN A 94 -8.29 26.05 13.66
C GLN A 94 -8.72 26.60 15.02
N VAL A 95 -7.81 26.57 16.00
CA VAL A 95 -8.06 27.11 17.33
C VAL A 95 -7.29 28.43 17.49
N TYR A 96 -7.97 29.45 18.02
CA TYR A 96 -7.42 30.76 18.32
C TYR A 96 -7.28 30.91 19.83
N CYS A 97 -6.05 31.07 20.34
CA CYS A 97 -5.80 31.21 21.77
C CYS A 97 -5.38 32.63 22.12
N TYR A 98 -6.06 33.21 23.10
CA TYR A 98 -5.86 34.58 23.57
C TYR A 98 -5.24 34.62 24.96
N ALA A 99 -4.48 35.67 25.23
CA ALA A 99 -3.91 35.92 26.55
C ALA A 99 -5.00 36.21 27.58
N SER A 100 -4.96 35.53 28.73
CA SER A 100 -5.79 35.86 29.88
C SER A 100 -4.92 35.94 31.15
N ILE A 101 -5.46 36.51 32.22
CA ILE A 101 -4.75 36.69 33.51
C ILE A 101 -4.46 35.33 34.19
N ALA A 102 -5.16 34.26 33.80
CA ALA A 102 -4.98 32.92 34.34
C ALA A 102 -4.51 31.94 33.26
N LYS A 103 -5.41 31.08 32.77
CA LYS A 103 -5.13 30.11 31.70
C LYS A 103 -5.57 30.68 30.36
N PRO A 104 -4.81 30.47 29.26
CA PRO A 104 -5.21 30.95 27.94
C PRO A 104 -6.59 30.40 27.57
N SER A 105 -7.46 31.28 27.08
CA SER A 105 -8.79 30.91 26.56
C SER A 105 -8.68 30.65 25.07
N CYS A 106 -9.10 29.47 24.64
CA CYS A 106 -9.01 29.03 23.25
C CYS A 106 -10.42 28.89 22.66
N TYR A 107 -10.64 29.48 21.49
CA TYR A 107 -11.92 29.52 20.79
C TYR A 107 -11.81 28.93 19.37
N SER A 108 -12.94 28.44 18.85
CA SER A 108 -13.06 27.90 17.48
C SER A 108 -13.33 28.98 16.42
N GLN A 109 -13.55 30.23 16.83
CA GLN A 109 -13.78 31.38 15.97
C GLN A 109 -12.95 32.56 16.46
N PRO A 110 -12.54 33.50 15.58
CA PRO A 110 -11.80 34.68 16.00
C PRO A 110 -12.68 35.56 16.89
N TYR A 111 -12.20 35.80 18.12
CA TYR A 111 -12.80 36.73 19.06
C TYR A 111 -12.37 38.16 18.69
N ASN A 112 -13.36 39.03 18.47
CA ASN A 112 -13.22 40.38 17.90
C ASN A 112 -13.63 41.51 18.86
N GLU A 113 -13.87 41.20 20.14
CA GLU A 113 -14.13 42.20 21.17
C GLU A 113 -12.78 42.72 21.71
N GLY A 114 -12.55 44.02 21.55
CA GLY A 114 -11.25 44.65 21.70
C GLY A 114 -10.61 44.50 23.09
N ASN A 115 -9.29 44.24 23.06
CA ASN A 115 -8.26 44.22 24.12
C ASN A 115 -7.53 42.85 24.29
N ASP A 116 -7.93 41.81 23.56
CA ASP A 116 -7.26 40.52 23.69
C ASP A 116 -6.09 40.37 22.71
N ARG A 117 -4.88 40.13 23.26
CA ARG A 117 -3.67 39.87 22.47
C ARG A 117 -3.62 38.40 22.06
N LEU A 118 -3.68 38.14 20.76
CA LEU A 118 -3.46 36.80 20.20
C LEU A 118 -2.04 36.32 20.55
N ILE A 119 -1.93 35.20 21.26
CA ILE A 119 -0.62 34.61 21.64
C ILE A 119 -0.10 33.70 20.53
N GLY A 120 -1.00 33.09 19.74
CA GLY A 120 -0.60 32.30 18.59
C GLY A 120 -1.72 31.45 18.01
N PHE A 121 -1.39 30.78 16.91
CA PHE A 121 -2.22 29.76 16.29
C PHE A 121 -1.73 28.40 16.76
N VAL A 122 -2.65 27.54 17.22
CA VAL A 122 -2.34 26.12 17.33
C VAL A 122 -2.63 25.52 15.97
N PRO A 123 -1.61 25.13 15.17
CA PRO A 123 -1.86 24.47 13.92
C PRO A 123 -2.60 23.17 14.22
N ALA A 124 -3.62 22.95 13.42
CA ALA A 124 -4.49 21.83 13.59
C ALA A 124 -3.68 20.53 13.34
N ALA A 125 -3.75 19.56 14.27
CA ALA A 125 -2.89 18.39 14.24
C ALA A 125 -3.05 17.64 12.91
N ILE A 126 -1.96 17.51 12.15
CA ILE A 126 -1.97 16.77 10.89
C ILE A 126 -2.25 15.30 11.24
N PRO A 127 -3.31 14.67 10.69
CA PRO A 127 -3.50 13.24 10.89
C PRO A 127 -2.33 12.50 10.22
N VAL A 128 -1.45 11.92 11.03
CA VAL A 128 -0.38 11.03 10.54
C VAL A 128 -1.03 9.68 10.23
N ARG A 129 -0.92 9.24 8.98
CA ARG A 129 -1.41 7.94 8.52
C ARG A 129 -0.41 6.83 8.83
#